data_AF-A0A226HYI5-F1
#
_entry.id   AF-A0A226HYI5-F1
#
_cell.length_a   1.000
_cell.length_b   1.000
_cell.length_c   1.000
_cell.angle_alpha   90.00
_cell.angle_beta   90.00
_cell.angle_gamma   90.00
#
_symmetry.space_group_name_H-M   'P 1'
#
loop_
_entity.id
_entity.type
_entity.pdbx_description
1 polymer ?
#
loop_
_entity_poly.entity_id
_entity_poly.type
_entity_poly.pdbx_seq_one_letter_code
_entity_poly.pdbx_strand_id
1 'polypeptide(L)'
;MKRLVLILFMLLQFPLSFGSNQTEEPSSQKIIGTWYADRNRNTKWIFTQDRKIYNYDKDVFKVMYGYTISHRCQNNSNDTAEFLTFMDRDGNEFCFRINGINENKNGILSLTKLDNGETLLFVNNLNVTTGR
;
A
#
# COMPACT_ATOMS: atom_id res chain seq x y z
N MET A 1 -4.64 41.09 49.69
CA MET A 1 -4.82 40.36 48.43
C MET A 1 -3.73 40.75 47.44
N LYS A 2 -2.55 40.10 47.46
CA LYS A 2 -1.47 40.36 46.48
C LYS A 2 -0.37 39.28 46.54
N ARG A 3 -0.75 37.99 46.58
CA ARG A 3 0.20 36.87 46.43
C ARG A 3 -0.35 35.69 45.60
N LEU A 4 -1.57 35.79 45.09
CA LEU A 4 -2.20 34.72 44.30
C LEU A 4 -1.89 34.77 42.80
N VAL A 5 -1.29 35.87 42.29
CA VAL A 5 -1.06 36.04 40.84
C VAL A 5 0.12 35.19 40.33
N LEU A 6 1.07 34.83 41.19
CA LEU A 6 2.27 34.08 40.78
C LEU A 6 2.04 32.58 40.54
N ILE A 7 0.96 32.00 41.08
CA ILE A 7 0.68 30.56 40.93
C ILE A 7 0.02 30.27 39.56
N LEU A 8 -0.64 31.26 38.96
CA LEU A 8 -1.34 31.08 37.69
C LEU A 8 -0.38 30.92 36.49
N PHE A 9 0.83 31.46 36.57
CA PHE A 9 1.83 31.38 35.49
C PHE A 9 2.57 30.04 35.42
N MET A 10 2.60 29.24 36.50
CA MET A 10 3.27 27.92 36.49
C MET A 10 2.43 26.82 35.81
N LEU A 11 1.11 27.02 35.64
CA LEU A 11 0.21 26.04 35.02
C LEU A 11 0.17 26.11 33.49
N LEU A 12 0.89 27.05 32.87
CA LEU A 12 0.92 27.25 31.42
C LEU A 12 2.09 26.54 30.72
N GLN A 13 2.85 25.70 31.44
CA GLN A 13 3.99 24.96 30.90
C GLN A 13 3.66 23.51 30.54
N PHE A 14 2.44 23.25 30.05
CA PHE A 14 2.19 21.98 29.36
C PHE A 14 2.80 22.08 27.96
N PRO A 15 3.86 21.32 27.62
CA PRO A 15 4.26 21.22 26.23
C PRO A 15 3.07 20.66 25.46
N LEU A 16 2.51 21.47 24.56
CA LEU A 16 1.66 20.99 23.49
C LEU A 16 2.53 20.04 22.69
N SER A 17 2.52 18.76 23.08
CA SER A 17 3.00 17.68 22.26
C SER A 17 1.99 17.60 21.13
N PHE A 18 2.24 18.37 20.07
CA PHE A 18 1.65 18.12 18.78
C PHE A 18 2.18 16.74 18.35
N GLY A 19 1.51 15.70 18.83
CA GLY A 19 1.61 14.38 18.25
C GLY A 19 1.20 14.56 16.80
N SER A 20 2.19 14.58 15.92
CA SER A 20 1.96 14.46 14.50
C SER A 20 1.31 13.09 14.30
N ASN A 21 -0.02 13.03 14.37
CA ASN A 21 -0.81 11.97 13.74
C ASN A 21 -0.53 12.12 12.24
N GLN A 22 0.62 11.60 11.79
CA GLN A 22 0.84 11.37 10.37
C GLN A 22 -0.21 10.35 10.01
N THR A 23 -1.34 10.81 9.48
CA THR A 23 -2.34 9.93 8.89
C THR A 23 -1.60 9.11 7.86
N GLU A 24 -1.49 7.82 8.13
CA GLU A 24 -0.81 6.92 7.22
C GLU A 24 -1.54 6.99 5.88
N GLU A 25 -0.79 7.18 4.78
CA GLU A 25 -1.42 7.26 3.46
C GLU A 25 -2.23 5.97 3.21
N PRO A 26 -3.46 6.06 2.68
CA PRO A 26 -4.24 4.87 2.37
C PRO A 26 -3.53 4.02 1.31
N SER A 27 -3.76 2.72 1.33
CA SER A 27 -3.15 1.78 0.38
C SER A 27 -3.41 2.14 -1.09
N SER A 28 -4.57 2.73 -1.38
CA SER A 28 -4.93 3.24 -2.71
C SER A 28 -3.99 4.35 -3.23
N GLN A 29 -3.36 5.11 -2.33
CA GLN A 29 -2.35 6.10 -2.68
C GLN A 29 -0.94 5.48 -2.69
N LYS A 30 -0.59 4.69 -1.68
CA LYS A 30 0.73 4.06 -1.55
C LYS A 30 1.10 3.13 -2.70
N ILE A 31 0.11 2.46 -3.31
CA ILE A 31 0.36 1.47 -4.37
C ILE A 31 0.72 2.12 -5.72
N ILE A 32 0.40 3.41 -5.92
CA ILE A 32 0.61 4.10 -7.20
C ILE A 32 2.10 4.12 -7.54
N GLY A 33 2.44 3.66 -8.75
CA GLY A 33 3.82 3.59 -9.21
C GLY A 33 4.15 2.31 -9.97
N THR A 34 5.44 2.12 -10.21
CA THR A 34 5.96 0.94 -10.91
C THR A 34 6.50 -0.06 -9.89
N TRP A 35 6.11 -1.32 -10.04
CA TRP A 35 6.49 -2.42 -9.17
C TRP A 35 7.05 -3.57 -10.02
N TYR A 36 8.32 -3.90 -9.82
CA TYR A 36 9.05 -4.94 -10.53
C TYR A 36 8.97 -6.25 -9.75
N ALA A 37 8.54 -7.33 -10.39
CA ALA A 37 8.44 -8.65 -9.77
C ALA A 37 9.83 -9.08 -9.25
N ASP A 38 9.87 -9.55 -8.01
CA ASP A 38 11.14 -9.78 -7.33
C ASP A 38 11.98 -10.92 -7.91
N ARG A 39 11.32 -11.99 -8.33
CA ARG A 39 11.98 -13.13 -8.98
C ARG A 39 12.40 -12.86 -10.42
N ASN A 40 11.77 -11.87 -11.09
CA ASN A 40 12.06 -11.51 -12.48
C ASN A 40 11.80 -10.01 -12.69
N ARG A 41 12.87 -9.21 -12.56
CA ARG A 41 12.80 -7.75 -12.67
C ARG A 41 12.43 -7.23 -14.06
N ASN A 42 12.37 -8.09 -15.08
CA ASN A 42 11.87 -7.72 -16.40
C ASN A 42 10.34 -7.65 -16.46
N THR A 43 9.65 -8.27 -15.49
CA THR A 43 8.20 -8.19 -15.36
C THR A 43 7.84 -7.08 -14.38
N LYS A 44 6.96 -6.16 -14.79
CA LYS A 44 6.52 -5.04 -13.95
C LYS A 44 5.01 -4.78 -14.04
N TRP A 45 4.46 -4.27 -12.95
CA TRP A 45 3.12 -3.71 -12.87
C TRP A 45 3.21 -2.21 -12.65
N ILE A 46 2.41 -1.45 -13.39
CA ILE A 46 2.29 -0.01 -13.22
C ILE A 46 0.87 0.29 -12.76
N PHE A 47 0.73 0.75 -11.51
CA PHE A 47 -0.53 1.17 -10.91
C PHE A 47 -0.72 2.67 -11.13
N THR A 48 -1.85 3.06 -11.68
CA THR A 48 -2.15 4.44 -12.04
C THR A 48 -3.32 4.99 -11.25
N GLN A 49 -3.35 6.32 -11.09
CA GLN A 49 -4.39 7.02 -10.31
C GLN A 49 -5.80 6.82 -10.87
N ASP A 50 -5.93 6.52 -12.17
CA ASP A 50 -7.21 6.21 -12.83
C ASP A 50 -7.66 4.75 -12.63
N ARG A 51 -7.11 4.05 -11.62
CA ARG A 51 -7.48 2.69 -11.22
C ARG A 51 -7.21 1.64 -12.29
N LYS A 52 -6.10 1.78 -13.03
CA LYS A 52 -5.63 0.78 -13.99
C LYS A 52 -4.28 0.20 -13.57
N ILE A 53 -4.07 -1.04 -14.00
CA ILE A 53 -2.79 -1.75 -13.86
C ILE A 53 -2.34 -2.16 -15.23
N TYR A 54 -1.12 -1.78 -15.57
CA TYR A 54 -0.49 -2.21 -16.82
C TYR A 54 0.61 -3.21 -16.50
N ASN A 55 0.49 -4.42 -17.04
CA ASN A 55 1.54 -5.42 -16.95
C ASN A 55 2.44 -5.37 -18.19
N TYR A 56 3.74 -5.40 -17.94
CA TYR A 56 4.78 -5.49 -18.95
C TYR A 56 5.71 -6.64 -18.61
N ASP A 57 6.25 -7.28 -19.65
CA ASP A 57 7.39 -8.18 -19.56
C ASP A 57 8.43 -7.80 -20.62
N LYS A 58 9.67 -7.57 -20.19
CA LYS A 58 10.76 -7.03 -21.03
C LYS A 58 10.35 -5.77 -21.77
N ASP A 59 9.67 -4.87 -21.04
CA ASP A 59 9.07 -3.62 -21.54
C ASP A 59 8.02 -3.78 -22.65
N VAL A 60 7.59 -5.01 -22.95
CA VAL A 60 6.48 -5.28 -23.87
C VAL A 60 5.19 -5.35 -23.08
N PHE A 61 4.21 -4.52 -23.44
CA PHE A 61 2.87 -4.54 -22.87
C PHE A 61 2.22 -5.92 -23.06
N LYS A 62 1.61 -6.45 -22.00
CA LYS A 62 0.93 -7.75 -22.04
C LYS A 62 -0.57 -7.63 -21.82
N VAL A 63 -0.96 -6.96 -20.75
CA VAL A 63 -2.37 -6.89 -20.34
C VAL A 63 -2.61 -5.66 -19.46
N MET A 64 -3.84 -5.18 -19.48
CA MET A 64 -4.34 -4.13 -18.60
C MET A 64 -5.54 -4.66 -17.81
N TYR A 65 -5.57 -4.34 -16.52
CA TYR A 65 -6.69 -4.62 -15.62
C TYR A 65 -7.21 -3.32 -15.02
N GLY A 66 -8.52 -3.27 -14.72
CA GLY A 66 -9.01 -2.35 -13.70
C GLY A 66 -8.62 -2.87 -12.32
N TYR A 67 -8.51 -1.98 -11.33
CA TYR A 67 -8.30 -2.42 -9.96
C TYR A 67 -9.06 -1.64 -8.90
N THR A 68 -9.33 -2.31 -7.78
CA THR A 68 -9.88 -1.71 -6.56
C THR A 68 -9.10 -2.21 -5.35
N ILE A 69 -9.08 -1.40 -4.30
CA ILE A 69 -8.59 -1.81 -2.98
C ILE A 69 -9.75 -1.65 -2.00
N SER A 70 -10.08 -2.71 -1.27
CA SER A 70 -11.16 -2.68 -0.28
C SER A 70 -10.99 -3.80 0.75
N HIS A 71 -11.83 -3.81 1.79
CA HIS A 71 -11.89 -4.90 2.78
C HIS A 71 -12.61 -6.16 2.28
N ARG A 72 -12.92 -6.24 0.98
CA ARG A 72 -13.62 -7.36 0.35
C ARG A 72 -13.02 -7.70 -1.03
N CYS A 73 -13.06 -8.98 -1.37
CA CYS A 73 -12.79 -9.47 -2.72
C CYS A 73 -13.48 -10.83 -2.92
N GLN A 74 -14.34 -10.94 -3.94
CA GLN A 74 -15.23 -12.10 -4.10
C GLN A 74 -15.95 -12.44 -2.78
N ASN A 75 -15.84 -13.68 -2.30
CA ASN A 75 -16.45 -14.17 -1.07
C ASN A 75 -15.62 -13.91 0.19
N ASN A 76 -14.49 -13.19 0.09
CA ASN A 76 -13.63 -12.86 1.21
C ASN A 76 -13.95 -11.46 1.74
N SER A 77 -14.10 -11.33 3.06
CA SER A 77 -14.27 -10.05 3.75
C SER A 77 -13.44 -10.08 5.03
N ASN A 78 -12.79 -8.96 5.36
CA ASN A 78 -12.01 -8.84 6.59
C ASN A 78 -11.95 -7.38 7.04
N ASP A 79 -12.26 -7.12 8.32
CA ASP A 79 -12.34 -5.75 8.85
C ASP A 79 -10.98 -5.06 9.03
N THR A 80 -9.88 -5.82 9.01
CA THR A 80 -8.53 -5.28 9.24
C THR A 80 -7.63 -5.43 8.02
N ALA A 81 -7.82 -6.48 7.21
CA ALA A 81 -7.03 -6.71 6.00
C ALA A 81 -7.67 -6.05 4.78
N GLU A 82 -6.84 -5.45 3.95
CA GLU A 82 -7.23 -4.95 2.64
C GLU A 82 -6.91 -5.98 1.55
N PHE A 83 -7.74 -5.98 0.52
CA PHE A 83 -7.61 -6.80 -0.67
C PHE A 83 -7.49 -5.91 -1.89
N LEU A 84 -6.63 -6.33 -2.80
CA LEU A 84 -6.47 -5.78 -4.14
C LEU A 84 -7.22 -6.71 -5.11
N THR A 85 -8.17 -6.15 -5.85
CA THR A 85 -8.93 -6.87 -6.87
C THR A 85 -8.45 -6.41 -8.24
N PHE A 86 -8.05 -7.33 -9.11
CA PHE A 86 -7.88 -7.06 -10.53
C PHE A 86 -9.13 -7.51 -11.26
N MET A 87 -9.61 -6.68 -12.18
CA MET A 87 -10.75 -7.01 -13.03
C MET A 87 -10.31 -6.93 -14.50
N ASP A 88 -10.47 -8.02 -15.23
CA ASP A 88 -10.21 -8.05 -16.67
C ASP A 88 -11.38 -7.45 -17.47
N ARG A 89 -11.29 -7.50 -18.80
CA ARG A 89 -12.31 -6.93 -19.69
C ARG A 89 -13.60 -7.74 -19.70
N ASP A 90 -13.54 -9.01 -19.34
CA ASP A 90 -14.67 -9.93 -19.32
C ASP A 90 -15.36 -9.94 -17.94
N GLY A 91 -14.79 -9.20 -16.97
CA GLY A 91 -15.31 -9.09 -15.61
C GLY A 91 -14.78 -10.17 -14.67
N ASN A 92 -13.77 -10.95 -15.06
CA ASN A 92 -13.16 -11.91 -14.14
C ASN A 92 -12.33 -11.17 -13.09
N GLU A 93 -12.52 -11.57 -11.83
CA GLU A 93 -11.82 -11.00 -10.69
C GLU A 93 -10.65 -11.89 -10.26
N PHE A 94 -9.49 -11.28 -10.05
CA PHE A 94 -8.32 -11.91 -9.43
C PHE A 94 -8.02 -11.21 -8.11
N CYS A 95 -8.09 -11.96 -7.01
CA CYS A 95 -8.00 -11.42 -5.66
C CYS A 95 -6.62 -11.63 -5.04
N PHE A 96 -6.12 -10.57 -4.40
CA PHE A 96 -4.87 -10.58 -3.64
C PHE A 96 -5.10 -9.96 -2.26
N ARG A 97 -4.66 -10.63 -1.19
CA ARG A 97 -4.51 -9.98 0.12
C ARG A 97 -3.29 -9.07 0.08
N ILE A 98 -3.42 -7.85 0.56
CA ILE A 98 -2.30 -6.91 0.72
C ILE A 98 -1.61 -7.24 2.04
N ASN A 99 -0.34 -7.65 1.97
CA ASN A 99 0.46 -7.90 3.18
C ASN A 99 1.20 -6.64 3.63
N GLY A 100 1.58 -5.77 2.69
CA GLY A 100 2.23 -4.49 2.97
C GLY A 100 2.59 -3.75 1.68
N ILE A 101 2.57 -2.41 1.74
CA ILE A 101 2.92 -1.52 0.62
C ILE A 101 3.89 -0.45 1.11
N ASN A 102 5.15 -0.56 0.67
CA ASN A 102 6.21 0.40 0.98
C ASN A 102 6.32 0.73 2.47
N GLU A 103 6.13 -0.27 3.34
CA GLU A 103 6.16 -0.09 4.79
C GLU A 103 7.52 0.48 5.21
N ASN A 104 7.51 1.53 6.03
CA ASN A 104 8.72 2.24 6.43
C ASN A 104 9.61 2.69 5.26
N LYS A 105 9.00 2.94 4.08
CA LYS A 105 9.69 3.33 2.84
C LYS A 105 10.70 2.28 2.35
N ASN A 106 10.46 0.99 2.63
CA ASN A 106 11.35 -0.10 2.23
C ASN A 106 11.33 -0.44 0.73
N GLY A 107 10.41 0.15 -0.03
CA GLY A 107 10.27 -0.06 -1.46
C GLY A 107 9.69 -1.40 -1.86
N ILE A 108 9.01 -2.12 -0.96
CA ILE A 108 8.49 -3.48 -1.17
C ILE A 108 6.96 -3.47 -1.23
N LEU A 109 6.39 -4.19 -2.19
CA LEU A 109 4.98 -4.56 -2.24
C LEU A 109 4.89 -6.08 -2.05
N SER A 110 4.11 -6.51 -1.07
CA SER A 110 3.88 -7.92 -0.77
C SER A 110 2.40 -8.23 -0.86
N LEU A 111 2.06 -9.22 -1.68
CA LEU A 111 0.70 -9.66 -1.95
C LEU A 111 0.60 -11.17 -1.76
N THR A 112 -0.53 -11.66 -1.28
CA THR A 112 -0.83 -13.10 -1.28
C THR A 112 -2.01 -13.36 -2.20
N LYS A 113 -1.80 -14.21 -3.21
CA LYS A 113 -2.87 -14.65 -4.10
C LYS A 113 -3.90 -15.45 -3.31
N LEU A 114 -5.18 -15.13 -3.42
CA LEU A 114 -6.22 -15.85 -2.68
C LEU A 114 -6.55 -17.23 -3.27
N ASP A 115 -6.25 -17.46 -4.55
CA ASP A 115 -6.57 -18.73 -5.23
C ASP A 115 -5.67 -19.89 -4.80
N ASN A 116 -4.38 -19.63 -4.54
CA ASN A 116 -3.37 -20.65 -4.28
C ASN A 116 -2.47 -20.36 -3.07
N GLY A 117 -2.66 -19.21 -2.39
CA GLY A 117 -1.88 -18.80 -1.22
C GLY A 117 -0.45 -18.35 -1.54
N GLU A 118 -0.07 -18.23 -2.81
CA GLU A 118 1.27 -17.81 -3.21
C GLU A 118 1.55 -16.35 -2.82
N THR A 119 2.69 -16.11 -2.18
CA THR A 119 3.17 -14.75 -1.93
C THR A 119 3.94 -14.20 -3.13
N LEU A 120 3.45 -13.10 -3.67
CA LEU A 120 4.11 -12.31 -4.69
C LEU A 120 4.84 -11.13 -4.03
N LEU A 121 6.12 -10.99 -4.36
CA LEU A 121 6.95 -9.87 -3.92
C LEU A 121 7.33 -9.01 -5.11
N PHE A 122 7.25 -7.70 -4.92
CA PHE A 122 7.69 -6.70 -5.88
C PHE A 122 8.53 -5.63 -5.19
N VAL A 123 9.32 -4.92 -5.97
CA VAL A 123 9.99 -3.69 -5.51
C VAL A 123 9.70 -2.52 -6.42
N ASN A 124 9.78 -1.30 -5.89
CA ASN A 124 9.58 -0.09 -6.69
C ASN A 124 10.87 0.50 -7.29
N ASN A 125 12.04 -0.03 -6.92
CA ASN A 125 13.34 0.37 -7.45
C ASN A 125 14.23 -0.86 -7.65
N LEU A 126 14.87 -1.00 -8.81
CA LEU A 126 15.68 -2.16 -9.17
C LEU A 126 16.86 -2.44 -8.22
N ASN A 127 17.28 -1.45 -7.42
CA ASN A 127 18.34 -1.57 -6.44
C ASN A 127 17.85 -2.11 -5.07
N VAL A 128 16.53 -2.25 -4.87
CA VAL A 128 15.98 -2.80 -3.62
C VAL A 128 16.20 -4.30 -3.58
N THR A 129 16.86 -4.77 -2.53
CA THR A 129 17.05 -6.19 -2.22
C THR A 129 16.00 -6.66 -1.23
N THR A 130 15.24 -7.69 -1.58
CA THR A 130 14.45 -8.42 -0.59
C THR A 130 15.35 -9.44 0.06
N GLY A 131 15.57 -9.35 1.38
CA GLY A 131 16.34 -10.36 2.12
C GLY A 131 15.70 -11.74 1.91
N ARG A 132 16.38 -12.59 1.14
CA ARG A 132 16.05 -13.99 0.94
C ARG A 132 17.06 -14.84 1.67
#